data_AF-A0A2U9NV74-F1
#
_entry.id   AF-A0A2U9NV74-F1
#
_cell.length_a   1.000
_cell.length_b   1.000
_cell.length_c   1.000
_cell.angle_alpha   90.00
_cell.angle_beta   90.00
_cell.angle_gamma   90.00
#
_symmetry.space_group_name_H-M   'P 1'
#
loop_
_entity.id
_entity.type
_entity.pdbx_description
1 polymer ?
#
loop_
_entity_poly.entity_id
_entity_poly.type
_entity_poly.pdbx_seq_one_letter_code
_entity_poly.pdbx_strand_id
1 'polypeptide(L)'
;MTEPIAGWIWGHNLRAFLELLSRYAGYTFDETDWETIEAGVQDTDDEAPDGWYSYPLVGTLATLEVALAHAVGGEEVSIRIAGAETPDLQLRTDTLLSALASV
;
A
#
# COMPACT_ATOMS: atom_id res chain seq x y z
N MET A 1 -2.50 -8.30 -17.39
CA MET A 1 -2.59 -7.66 -16.06
C MET A 1 -2.44 -8.77 -15.03
N THR A 2 -1.43 -8.67 -14.19
CA THR A 2 -1.24 -9.59 -13.05
C THR A 2 -2.30 -9.33 -11.99
N GLU A 3 -2.67 -10.36 -11.25
CA GLU A 3 -3.62 -10.22 -10.14
C GLU A 3 -3.03 -9.26 -9.09
N PRO A 4 -3.86 -8.39 -8.48
CA PRO A 4 -3.39 -7.50 -7.44
C PRO A 4 -2.96 -8.29 -6.21
N ILE A 5 -1.87 -7.86 -5.59
CA ILE A 5 -1.41 -8.39 -4.31
C ILE A 5 -2.23 -7.70 -3.22
N ALA A 6 -2.84 -8.47 -2.34
CA ALA A 6 -3.79 -7.95 -1.36
C ALA A 6 -3.59 -8.60 0.02
N GLY A 7 -3.88 -7.83 1.07
CA GLY A 7 -3.75 -8.24 2.46
C GLY A 7 -3.96 -7.06 3.39
N TRP A 8 -3.47 -7.17 4.62
CA TRP A 8 -3.57 -6.11 5.63
C TRP A 8 -2.23 -5.98 6.36
N ILE A 9 -2.00 -4.82 6.96
CA ILE A 9 -0.88 -4.56 7.88
C ILE A 9 -1.41 -3.80 9.10
N TRP A 10 -0.62 -3.73 10.16
CA TRP A 10 -0.92 -2.80 11.24
C TRP A 10 -0.76 -1.35 10.80
N GLY A 11 -1.68 -0.47 11.18
CA GLY A 11 -1.67 0.94 10.78
C GLY A 11 -0.38 1.67 11.17
N HIS A 12 0.22 1.33 12.31
CA HIS A 12 1.50 1.90 12.74
C HIS A 12 2.68 1.52 11.81
N ASN A 13 2.53 0.47 10.98
CA ASN A 13 3.51 0.06 9.98
C ASN A 13 3.27 0.72 8.61
N LEU A 14 2.19 1.48 8.40
CA LEU A 14 1.80 2.01 7.09
C LEU A 14 2.88 2.90 6.46
N ARG A 15 3.47 3.81 7.23
CA ARG A 15 4.54 4.69 6.72
C ARG A 15 5.75 3.88 6.26
N ALA A 16 6.22 2.95 7.10
CA ALA A 16 7.36 2.10 6.78
C ALA A 16 7.08 1.21 5.55
N PHE A 17 5.85 0.70 5.41
CA PHE A 17 5.40 -0.04 4.24
C PHE A 17 5.53 0.79 2.96
N LEU A 18 4.99 2.01 2.95
CA LEU A 18 5.00 2.89 1.77
C LEU A 18 6.40 3.36 1.41
N GLU A 19 7.25 3.67 2.39
CA GLU A 19 8.66 4.02 2.16
C GLU A 19 9.43 2.88 1.49
N LEU A 20 9.24 1.63 1.94
CA LEU A 20 9.90 0.46 1.38
C LEU A 20 9.34 0.08 0.00
N LEU A 21 8.03 0.10 -0.17
CA LEU A 21 7.36 -0.17 -1.45
C LEU A 21 7.78 0.85 -2.52
N SER A 22 7.89 2.13 -2.13
CA SER A 22 8.36 3.20 -3.03
C SER A 22 9.77 2.94 -3.53
N ARG A 23 10.67 2.42 -2.69
CA ARG A 23 12.02 2.02 -3.12
C ARG A 23 11.99 0.90 -4.15
N TYR A 24 11.06 -0.06 -4.04
CA TYR A 24 10.91 -1.12 -5.05
C TYR A 24 10.40 -0.57 -6.38
N ALA A 25 9.50 0.42 -6.36
CA ALA A 25 9.00 1.10 -7.56
C ALA A 25 10.02 2.10 -8.16
N GLY A 26 11.03 2.52 -7.39
CA GLY A 26 11.90 3.64 -7.77
C GLY A 26 11.20 4.99 -7.66
N TYR A 27 10.23 5.11 -6.76
CA TYR A 27 9.53 6.35 -6.41
C TYR A 27 10.23 7.03 -5.22
N THR A 28 10.34 8.36 -5.26
CA THR A 28 10.93 9.13 -4.15
C THR A 28 9.81 9.56 -3.22
N PHE A 29 9.57 8.77 -2.18
CA PHE A 29 8.57 9.05 -1.16
C PHE A 29 9.09 10.11 -0.17
N ASP A 30 8.33 11.18 0.03
CA ASP A 30 8.66 12.27 0.93
C ASP A 30 7.56 12.54 1.98
N GLU A 31 7.75 13.59 2.78
CA GLU A 31 6.79 13.95 3.84
C GLU A 31 5.45 14.45 3.28
N THR A 32 5.45 15.11 2.12
CA THR A 32 4.21 15.60 1.50
C THR A 32 3.37 14.42 0.99
N ASP A 33 4.02 13.39 0.46
CA ASP A 33 3.35 12.13 0.11
C ASP A 33 2.72 11.49 1.35
N TRP A 34 3.46 11.44 2.45
CA TRP A 34 2.97 10.90 3.72
C TRP A 34 1.74 11.66 4.22
N GLU A 35 1.81 12.98 4.34
CA GLU A 35 0.67 13.80 4.81
C GLU A 35 -0.56 13.63 3.92
N THR A 36 -0.36 13.50 2.60
CA THR A 36 -1.43 13.30 1.63
C THR A 36 -2.12 11.95 1.82
N ILE A 37 -1.34 10.88 1.98
CA ILE A 37 -1.88 9.52 2.19
C ILE A 37 -2.52 9.42 3.57
N GLU A 38 -1.88 9.94 4.61
CA GLU A 38 -2.41 9.94 5.97
C GLU A 38 -3.80 10.59 5.99
N ALA A 39 -3.94 11.79 5.42
CA ALA A 39 -5.23 12.47 5.31
C ALA A 39 -6.23 11.70 4.44
N GLY A 40 -5.78 11.09 3.34
CA GLY A 40 -6.63 10.32 2.42
C GLY A 40 -7.21 9.05 3.02
N VAL A 41 -6.50 8.43 3.97
CA VAL A 41 -6.91 7.17 4.60
C VAL A 41 -7.85 7.38 5.80
N GLN A 42 -7.87 8.54 6.46
CA GLN A 42 -8.60 8.76 7.72
C GLN A 42 -10.08 8.34 7.70
N ASP A 43 -10.79 8.60 6.61
CA ASP A 43 -12.23 8.33 6.47
C ASP A 43 -12.55 7.13 5.56
N THR A 44 -11.57 6.24 5.37
CA THR A 44 -11.72 5.02 4.56
C THR A 44 -12.36 3.86 5.34
N ASP A 45 -12.97 2.94 4.60
CA ASP A 45 -13.63 1.74 5.13
C ASP A 45 -13.53 0.62 4.08
N ASP A 46 -12.91 -0.50 4.45
CA ASP A 46 -12.64 -1.59 3.52
C ASP A 46 -13.87 -2.43 3.13
N GLU A 47 -14.94 -2.35 3.91
CA GLU A 47 -16.25 -2.96 3.64
C GLU A 47 -17.13 -2.09 2.72
N ALA A 48 -16.84 -0.78 2.63
CA ALA A 48 -17.56 0.14 1.76
C ALA A 48 -17.02 0.07 0.30
N PRO A 49 -17.90 -0.10 -0.72
CA PRO A 49 -17.47 -0.21 -2.12
C PRO A 49 -16.63 0.96 -2.63
N ASP A 50 -16.95 2.17 -2.16
CA ASP A 50 -16.25 3.42 -2.49
C ASP A 50 -15.37 3.91 -1.33
N GLY A 51 -15.12 3.07 -0.32
CA GLY A 51 -14.40 3.43 0.90
C GLY A 51 -12.89 3.29 0.82
N TRP A 52 -12.31 3.12 -0.38
CA TRP A 52 -10.87 2.91 -0.57
C TRP A 52 -10.21 4.18 -1.11
N TYR A 53 -9.07 4.53 -0.52
CA TYR A 53 -8.20 5.60 -1.02
C TYR A 53 -7.09 5.02 -1.90
N SER A 54 -6.92 5.55 -3.11
CA SER A 54 -5.88 5.10 -4.05
C SER A 54 -4.77 6.13 -4.19
N TYR A 55 -3.52 5.68 -4.11
CA TYR A 55 -2.34 6.49 -4.30
C TYR A 55 -1.39 5.85 -5.33
N PRO A 56 -1.02 6.55 -6.42
CA PRO A 56 -0.11 6.02 -7.41
C PRO A 56 1.37 6.27 -7.03
N LEU A 57 2.16 5.20 -6.96
CA LEU A 57 3.62 5.27 -6.87
C LEU A 57 4.22 5.22 -8.28
N VAL A 58 4.33 6.38 -8.93
CA VAL A 58 4.87 6.51 -10.30
C VAL A 58 6.39 6.58 -10.25
N GLY A 59 7.04 5.43 -10.05
CA GLY A 59 8.48 5.33 -9.93
C GLY A 59 9.21 5.07 -11.24
N THR A 60 10.55 5.17 -11.21
CA THR A 60 11.40 4.94 -12.39
C THR A 60 11.53 3.47 -12.79
N LEU A 61 11.18 2.54 -11.89
CA LEU A 61 11.27 1.09 -12.12
C LEU A 61 9.90 0.45 -12.36
N ALA A 62 8.86 0.95 -11.71
CA ALA A 62 7.47 0.49 -11.88
C ALA A 62 6.47 1.59 -11.49
N THR A 63 5.25 1.49 -12.01
CA THR A 63 4.10 2.23 -11.48
C THR A 63 3.24 1.26 -10.68
N LEU A 64 3.04 1.55 -9.40
CA LEU A 64 2.19 0.77 -8.51
C LEU A 64 0.97 1.58 -8.11
N GLU A 65 -0.22 1.03 -8.30
CA GLU A 65 -1.45 1.60 -7.75
C GLU A 65 -1.70 0.95 -6.38
N VAL A 66 -1.66 1.75 -5.32
CA VAL A 66 -1.84 1.29 -3.94
C VAL A 66 -3.19 1.77 -3.45
N ALA A 67 -4.13 0.85 -3.27
CA ALA A 67 -5.41 1.13 -2.63
C ALA A 67 -5.33 0.76 -1.14
N LEU A 68 -5.80 1.66 -0.29
CA LEU A 68 -5.72 1.62 1.17
C LEU A 68 -7.11 1.84 1.76
N ALA A 69 -7.45 1.09 2.80
CA ALA A 69 -8.65 1.34 3.60
C ALA A 69 -8.48 0.86 5.05
N HIS A 70 -9.10 1.52 6.02
CA HIS A 70 -9.18 0.99 7.38
C HIS A 70 -10.03 -0.29 7.42
N ALA A 71 -9.52 -1.30 8.13
CA ALA A 71 -10.30 -2.50 8.43
C ALA A 71 -11.33 -2.19 9.53
N VAL A 72 -12.55 -2.68 9.37
CA VAL A 72 -13.61 -2.44 10.35
C VAL A 72 -13.27 -3.08 11.70
N GLY A 73 -13.24 -2.25 12.75
CA GLY A 73 -13.17 -2.70 14.14
C GLY A 73 -11.77 -2.93 14.71
N GLY A 74 -10.71 -2.51 14.01
CA GLY A 74 -9.33 -2.64 14.48
C GLY A 74 -8.40 -1.51 14.03
N GLU A 75 -7.09 -1.73 14.21
CA GLU A 75 -6.02 -0.79 13.85
C GLU A 75 -5.34 -1.17 12.52
N GLU A 76 -5.86 -2.18 11.84
CA GLU A 76 -5.33 -2.67 10.57
C GLU A 76 -5.71 -1.75 9.41
N VAL A 77 -4.82 -1.73 8.42
CA VAL A 77 -5.05 -1.10 7.11
C VAL A 77 -5.03 -2.19 6.06
N SER A 78 -6.15 -2.36 5.38
CA SER A 78 -6.32 -3.22 4.22
C SER A 78 -5.64 -2.57 3.01
N ILE A 79 -4.88 -3.37 2.26
CA ILE A 79 -4.03 -2.92 1.15
C ILE A 79 -4.29 -3.77 -0.09
N ARG A 80 -4.37 -3.12 -1.26
CA ARG A 80 -4.33 -3.77 -2.58
C ARG A 80 -3.33 -3.07 -3.47
N ILE A 81 -2.46 -3.84 -4.13
CA ILE A 81 -1.37 -3.32 -4.96
C ILE A 81 -1.49 -3.91 -6.36
N ALA A 82 -1.68 -3.05 -7.34
CA ALA A 82 -1.64 -3.41 -8.76
C ALA A 82 -0.38 -2.84 -9.43
N GLY A 83 0.01 -3.39 -10.58
CA GLY A 83 1.17 -2.92 -11.35
C GLY A 83 2.50 -3.65 -11.04
N ALA A 84 2.50 -4.63 -10.15
CA ALA A 84 3.64 -5.53 -9.96
C ALA A 84 3.74 -6.54 -11.12
N GLU A 85 4.35 -6.14 -12.23
CA GLU A 85 4.35 -6.93 -13.48
C GLU A 85 5.47 -7.98 -13.56
N THR A 86 6.51 -7.89 -12.73
CA THR A 86 7.64 -8.84 -12.73
C THR A 86 7.55 -9.81 -11.54
N PRO A 87 8.01 -11.07 -11.67
CA PRO A 87 8.00 -12.04 -10.57
C PRO A 87 8.81 -11.61 -9.35
N ASP A 88 9.95 -10.93 -9.54
CA ASP A 88 10.77 -10.41 -8.45
C ASP A 88 10.03 -9.30 -7.68
N LEU A 89 9.37 -8.37 -8.38
CA LEU A 89 8.60 -7.31 -7.74
C LEU A 89 7.37 -7.86 -7.01
N GLN A 90 6.70 -8.86 -7.59
CA GLN A 90 5.58 -9.54 -6.93
C GLN A 90 6.01 -10.19 -5.62
N LEU A 91 7.08 -10.98 -5.66
CA LEU A 91 7.60 -11.67 -4.48
C LEU A 91 8.00 -10.68 -3.38
N ARG A 92 8.71 -9.60 -3.72
CA ARG A 92 9.13 -8.57 -2.75
C ARG A 92 7.95 -7.83 -2.14
N THR A 93 6.93 -7.53 -2.94
CA THR A 93 5.72 -6.84 -2.49
C THR A 93 4.91 -7.73 -1.55
N ASP A 94 4.69 -8.99 -1.92
CA ASP A 94 3.98 -9.98 -1.09
C ASP A 94 4.72 -10.28 0.22
N THR A 95 6.05 -10.40 0.16
CA THR A 95 6.90 -10.58 1.35
C THR A 95 6.84 -9.39 2.29
N LEU A 96 6.89 -8.16 1.75
CA LEU A 96 6.80 -6.93 2.54
C LEU A 96 5.45 -6.83 3.26
N LEU A 97 4.37 -7.13 2.55
CA LEU A 97 3.01 -7.14 3.10
C LEU A 97 2.89 -8.15 4.24
N SER A 98 3.34 -9.39 4.02
CA SER A 98 3.34 -10.45 5.03
C SER A 98 4.19 -10.10 6.26
N ALA A 99 5.34 -9.46 6.06
CA ALA A 99 6.24 -9.07 7.14
C ALA A 99 5.61 -8.01 8.07
N LEU A 100 4.95 -6.99 7.50
CA LEU A 100 4.36 -5.89 8.27
C LEU A 100 2.95 -6.18 8.83
N ALA A 101 2.37 -7.33 8.45
CA ALA A 101 1.18 -7.89 9.09
C ALA A 101 1.49 -8.63 10.41
N SER A 102 2.74 -9.08 10.60
CA SER A 102 3.09 -10.03 11.67
C SER A 102 3.80 -9.40 12.89
N VAL A 103 4.03 -8.09 12.89
CA VAL A 103 4.83 -7.36 13.90
C VAL A 103 3.93 -6.56 14.82
#